data_AF-A0A957QHQ5-F1
#
_entry.id   AF-A0A957QHQ5-F1
#
_cell.length_a   1.000
_cell.length_b   1.000
_cell.length_c   1.000
_cell.angle_alpha   90.00
_cell.angle_beta   90.00
_cell.angle_gamma   90.00
#
_symmetry.space_group_name_H-M   'P 1'
#
loop_
_entity.id
_entity.type
_entity.pdbx_description
1 polymer ?
#
loop_
_entity_poly.entity_id
_entity_poly.type
_entity_poly.pdbx_seq_one_letter_code
_entity_poly.pdbx_strand_id
1 'polypeptide(L)'
;METQTPVTNRRPNALRGIIPLVAFTICLTLAAGFFFYRTYSSVRENAFEPASACNGLPVADTAAYESGPGLKPALAYRQLENEEWVLDTELLLTEWRANDTGKVQVIVCLGQQEALTLPACDGSGDLTYGYQLSLQLVEAATGTVLDETTLSTATTPAETCLETAPANPRLVSNGEINNYLNPLLDVR
;
A
#
# COMPACT_ATOMS: atom_id res chain seq x y z
N MET A 1 8.89 31.23 86.95
CA MET A 1 8.91 32.14 85.78
C MET A 1 10.25 31.92 85.11
N GLU A 2 10.26 31.11 84.05
CA GLU A 2 11.44 30.80 83.26
C GLU A 2 11.06 30.88 81.77
N THR A 3 12.04 31.31 81.00
CA THR A 3 11.94 32.11 79.79
C THR A 3 11.88 31.22 78.54
N GLN A 4 10.89 31.43 77.66
CA GLN A 4 10.87 30.79 76.33
C GLN A 4 11.78 31.55 75.36
N THR A 5 12.76 30.85 74.77
CA THR A 5 13.52 31.32 73.61
C THR A 5 12.79 30.97 72.30
N PRO A 6 12.72 31.89 71.31
CA PRO A 6 12.06 31.60 70.02
C PRO A 6 12.99 30.81 69.09
N VAL A 7 12.53 29.65 68.64
CA VAL A 7 13.17 28.89 67.55
C VAL A 7 12.86 29.60 66.24
N THR A 8 13.87 30.24 65.65
CA THR A 8 13.79 30.91 64.35
C THR A 8 13.80 29.86 63.25
N ASN A 9 12.65 29.68 62.59
CA ASN A 9 12.49 28.77 61.46
C ASN A 9 13.08 29.42 60.20
N ARG A 10 14.32 29.07 59.83
CA ARG A 10 14.89 29.33 58.49
C ARG A 10 15.02 27.99 57.76
N ARG A 11 14.05 27.69 56.89
CA ARG A 11 14.27 26.74 55.78
C ARG A 11 14.45 27.52 54.47
N PRO A 12 15.46 27.18 53.66
CA PRO A 12 15.90 27.99 52.52
C PRO A 12 14.95 27.86 51.31
N ASN A 13 14.68 29.00 50.66
CA ASN A 13 13.90 29.17 49.43
C ASN A 13 14.58 28.57 48.16
N ALA A 14 15.31 27.46 48.28
CA ALA A 14 16.04 26.85 47.17
C ALA A 14 15.12 26.18 46.13
N LEU A 15 13.91 25.77 46.51
CA LEU A 15 12.97 25.11 45.59
C LEU A 15 12.33 26.05 44.56
N ARG A 16 12.27 27.38 44.81
CA ARG A 16 11.57 28.31 43.90
C ARG A 16 12.36 28.62 42.62
N GLY A 17 13.68 28.45 42.61
CA GLY A 17 14.52 28.72 41.44
C GLY A 17 14.56 27.59 40.41
N ILE A 18 14.21 26.36 40.81
CA ILE A 18 14.32 25.15 39.96
C ILE A 18 13.06 24.94 39.11
N ILE A 19 11.90 25.40 39.61
CA ILE A 19 10.61 25.29 38.93
C ILE A 19 10.61 25.86 37.50
N PRO A 20 11.13 27.08 37.21
CA PRO A 20 11.14 27.60 35.84
C PRO A 20 12.06 26.80 34.92
N LEU A 21 13.16 26.26 35.45
CA LEU A 21 14.10 25.45 34.68
C LEU A 21 13.47 24.12 34.26
N VAL A 22 12.79 23.43 35.18
CA VAL A 22 12.08 22.17 34.90
C VAL A 22 10.93 22.38 33.90
N ALA A 23 10.15 23.45 34.07
CA ALA A 23 9.07 23.78 33.14
C ALA A 23 9.60 24.05 31.72
N PHE A 24 10.71 24.78 31.60
CA PHE A 24 11.35 25.04 30.31
C PHE A 24 11.83 23.75 29.63
N THR A 25 12.47 22.84 30.38
CA THR A 25 12.93 21.55 29.82
C THR A 25 11.76 20.70 29.32
N ILE A 26 10.64 20.66 30.06
CA ILE A 26 9.44 19.91 29.67
C ILE A 26 8.80 20.54 28.41
N CYS A 27 8.69 21.86 28.34
CA CYS A 27 8.18 22.52 27.15
C CYS A 27 9.08 22.27 25.93
N LEU A 28 10.39 22.24 26.12
CA LEU A 28 11.35 22.05 25.04
C LEU A 28 11.35 20.59 24.54
N THR A 29 11.18 19.60 25.42
CA THR A 29 11.01 18.19 25.01
C THR A 29 9.66 17.95 24.33
N LEU A 30 8.58 18.58 24.78
CA LEU A 30 7.27 18.50 24.11
C LEU A 30 7.30 19.20 22.75
N ALA A 31 7.94 20.37 22.63
CA ALA A 31 8.07 21.09 21.37
C ALA A 31 8.97 20.34 20.39
N ALA A 32 10.09 19.76 20.86
CA ALA A 32 10.95 18.91 20.04
C ALA A 32 10.20 17.64 19.62
N GLY A 33 9.49 16.96 20.54
CA GLY A 33 8.68 15.79 20.23
C GLY A 33 7.57 16.08 19.22
N PHE A 34 6.90 17.23 19.35
CA PHE A 34 5.91 17.69 18.38
C PHE A 34 6.55 18.07 17.04
N PHE A 35 7.71 18.72 17.03
CA PHE A 35 8.45 19.04 15.81
C PHE A 35 8.95 17.79 15.11
N PHE A 36 9.48 16.80 15.84
CA PHE A 36 9.84 15.50 15.28
C PHE A 36 8.62 14.76 14.79
N TYR A 37 7.52 14.68 15.55
CA TYR A 37 6.27 14.09 15.07
C TYR A 37 5.78 14.77 13.78
N ARG A 38 5.82 16.10 13.73
CA ARG A 38 5.39 16.88 12.56
C ARG A 38 6.34 16.75 11.38
N THR A 39 7.64 16.62 11.63
CA THR A 39 8.66 16.42 10.59
C THR A 39 8.63 14.99 10.07
N TYR A 40 8.41 14.00 10.94
CA TYR A 40 8.15 12.61 10.56
C TYR A 40 6.84 12.48 9.79
N SER A 41 5.79 13.24 10.13
CA SER A 41 4.55 13.27 9.35
C SER A 41 4.71 14.01 8.02
N SER A 42 5.48 15.10 7.96
CA SER A 42 5.70 15.86 6.72
C SER A 42 6.72 15.23 5.77
N VAL A 43 7.66 14.42 6.25
CA VAL A 43 8.49 13.56 5.38
C VAL A 43 7.64 12.45 4.76
N ARG A 44 6.53 12.08 5.40
CA ARG A 44 5.49 11.22 4.81
C ARG A 44 4.66 11.90 3.71
N GLU A 45 4.62 13.24 3.67
CA GLU A 45 3.91 14.00 2.62
C GLU A 45 4.63 13.95 1.25
N ASN A 46 5.87 13.44 1.18
CA ASN A 46 6.61 13.29 -0.08
C ASN A 46 6.53 11.88 -0.71
N ALA A 47 5.74 10.97 -0.14
CA ALA A 47 5.41 9.68 -0.76
C ALA A 47 3.92 9.41 -0.57
N PHE A 48 3.11 10.26 -1.20
CA PHE A 48 1.74 9.91 -1.53
C PHE A 48 1.82 8.82 -2.63
N GLU A 49 2.06 7.58 -2.24
CA GLU A 49 2.08 6.44 -3.15
C GLU A 49 0.97 5.47 -2.76
N PRO A 50 -0.24 5.59 -3.34
CA PRO A 50 -1.27 4.58 -3.19
C PRO A 50 -0.77 3.17 -3.60
N ALA A 51 0.29 3.10 -4.41
CA ALA A 51 1.04 1.88 -4.67
C ALA A 51 1.51 1.12 -3.40
N SER A 52 1.66 1.78 -2.24
CA SER A 52 2.00 1.12 -0.98
C SER A 52 0.97 0.07 -0.57
N ALA A 53 -0.30 0.23 -0.97
CA ALA A 53 -1.35 -0.76 -0.75
C ALA A 53 -1.06 -2.10 -1.44
N CYS A 54 -0.37 -2.07 -2.60
CA CYS A 54 0.08 -3.29 -3.26
C CYS A 54 1.18 -4.04 -2.49
N ASN A 55 1.74 -3.41 -1.46
CA ASN A 55 2.65 -4.03 -0.49
C ASN A 55 1.96 -4.29 0.88
N GLY A 56 0.63 -4.24 0.93
CA GLY A 56 -0.16 -4.45 2.15
C GLY A 56 -0.14 -3.28 3.14
N LEU A 57 0.30 -2.10 2.72
CA LEU A 57 0.34 -0.92 3.59
C LEU A 57 -0.90 -0.03 3.38
N PRO A 58 -1.57 0.41 4.45
CA PRO A 58 -2.73 1.30 4.33
C PRO A 58 -2.34 2.66 3.75
N VAL A 59 -3.24 3.25 2.97
CA VAL A 59 -3.11 4.58 2.39
C VAL A 59 -3.73 5.60 3.35
N ALA A 60 -2.90 6.50 3.89
CA ALA A 60 -3.28 7.36 5.02
C ALA A 60 -4.41 8.37 4.70
N ASP A 61 -4.52 8.80 3.44
CA ASP A 61 -5.41 9.87 3.01
C ASP A 61 -6.69 9.39 2.32
N THR A 62 -6.91 8.08 2.24
CA THR A 62 -8.14 7.57 1.64
C THR A 62 -9.31 7.76 2.57
N ALA A 63 -10.35 8.43 2.10
CA ALA A 63 -11.62 8.49 2.80
C ALA A 63 -12.17 7.07 2.95
N ALA A 64 -12.56 6.70 4.18
CA ALA A 64 -13.41 5.54 4.38
C ALA A 64 -14.70 5.77 3.58
N TYR A 65 -14.87 5.03 2.49
CA TYR A 65 -16.06 5.13 1.67
C TYR A 65 -17.28 4.72 2.51
N GLU A 66 -18.18 5.66 2.80
CA GLU A 66 -19.48 5.34 3.38
C GLU A 66 -20.35 4.71 2.29
N SER A 67 -20.53 3.40 2.40
CA SER A 67 -21.08 2.51 1.38
C SER A 67 -22.46 2.90 0.84
N GLY A 68 -22.55 3.09 -0.48
CA GLY A 68 -23.67 2.56 -1.28
C GLY A 68 -23.32 1.16 -1.79
N PRO A 69 -24.22 0.46 -2.48
CA PRO A 69 -23.88 -0.85 -3.02
C PRO A 69 -22.81 -0.74 -4.14
N GLY A 70 -21.78 -1.59 -4.06
CA GLY A 70 -20.62 -1.61 -4.95
C GLY A 70 -19.30 -1.12 -4.35
N LEU A 71 -18.19 -1.55 -4.95
CA LEU A 71 -16.85 -1.02 -4.67
C LEU A 71 -16.56 0.12 -5.66
N LYS A 72 -16.52 1.37 -5.19
CA LYS A 72 -16.23 2.57 -6.00
C LYS A 72 -15.39 3.53 -5.16
N PRO A 73 -14.55 4.40 -5.74
CA PRO A 73 -13.75 4.33 -6.95
C PRO A 73 -12.36 3.69 -6.70
N ALA A 74 -11.69 3.27 -7.77
CA ALA A 74 -10.45 2.51 -7.75
C ALA A 74 -9.29 3.18 -8.51
N LEU A 75 -8.07 2.83 -8.13
CA LEU A 75 -6.86 3.04 -8.93
C LEU A 75 -6.27 1.69 -9.30
N ALA A 76 -5.64 1.61 -10.47
CA ALA A 76 -4.91 0.41 -10.87
C ALA A 76 -3.42 0.72 -10.94
N TYR A 77 -2.60 -0.15 -10.39
CA TYR A 77 -1.16 -0.11 -10.47
C TYR A 77 -0.65 -1.38 -11.13
N ARG A 78 0.42 -1.24 -11.90
CA ARG A 78 1.13 -2.34 -12.54
C ARG A 78 2.58 -2.35 -12.07
N GLN A 79 3.06 -3.52 -11.66
CA GLN A 79 4.44 -3.71 -11.30
C GLN A 79 5.30 -3.83 -12.57
N LEU A 80 6.35 -3.04 -12.64
CA LEU A 80 7.39 -3.11 -13.65
C LEU A 80 8.45 -4.14 -13.26
N GLU A 81 9.32 -4.51 -14.22
CA GLU A 81 10.42 -5.46 -14.02
C GLU A 81 11.39 -5.08 -12.89
N ASN A 82 11.55 -3.77 -12.63
CA ASN A 82 12.37 -3.22 -11.53
C ASN A 82 11.63 -3.19 -10.18
N GLU A 83 10.52 -3.93 -10.04
CA GLU A 83 9.65 -3.99 -8.86
C GLU A 83 8.89 -2.69 -8.54
N GLU A 84 8.99 -1.67 -9.39
CA GLU A 84 8.31 -0.39 -9.24
C GLU A 84 6.83 -0.49 -9.65
N TRP A 85 5.96 0.15 -8.88
CA TRP A 85 4.53 0.20 -9.17
C TRP A 85 4.17 1.49 -9.90
N VAL A 86 3.61 1.36 -11.11
CA VAL A 86 3.19 2.50 -11.93
C VAL A 86 1.67 2.52 -12.07
N LEU A 87 1.07 3.71 -11.98
CA LEU A 87 -0.36 3.90 -12.17
C LEU A 87 -0.76 3.56 -13.62
N ASP A 88 -1.63 2.56 -13.77
CA ASP A 88 -2.22 2.15 -15.05
C ASP A 88 -3.55 2.89 -15.26
N THR A 89 -3.46 4.06 -15.91
CA THR A 89 -4.63 4.90 -16.20
C THR A 89 -5.45 4.40 -17.38
N GLU A 90 -5.13 3.28 -18.00
CA GLU A 90 -5.88 2.77 -19.16
C GLU A 90 -6.65 1.49 -18.83
N LEU A 91 -6.28 0.81 -17.75
CA LEU A 91 -6.94 -0.42 -17.34
C LEU A 91 -8.41 -0.22 -16.96
N LEU A 92 -8.66 0.70 -16.01
CA LEU A 92 -9.98 0.88 -15.42
C LEU A 92 -10.89 1.71 -16.32
N LEU A 93 -12.14 1.26 -16.42
CA LEU A 93 -13.23 2.04 -17.01
C LEU A 93 -13.41 3.38 -16.27
N THR A 94 -13.81 4.42 -17.00
CA THR A 94 -13.90 5.80 -16.50
C THR A 94 -14.80 5.91 -15.27
N GLU A 95 -15.88 5.13 -15.22
CA GLU A 95 -16.86 5.09 -14.13
C GLU A 95 -16.33 4.49 -12.81
N TRP A 96 -15.26 3.72 -12.86
CA TRP A 96 -14.61 3.16 -11.66
C TRP A 96 -13.43 3.97 -11.20
N ARG A 97 -12.82 4.74 -12.10
CA ARG A 97 -11.58 5.45 -11.81
C ARG A 97 -11.78 6.51 -10.73
N ALA A 98 -10.90 6.50 -9.74
CA ALA A 98 -10.82 7.59 -8.78
C ALA A 98 -10.22 8.82 -9.46
N ASN A 99 -10.98 9.91 -9.47
CA ASN A 99 -10.50 11.23 -9.91
C ASN A 99 -9.69 11.94 -8.83
N ASP A 100 -9.77 11.46 -7.60
CA ASP A 100 -9.14 12.02 -6.41
C ASP A 100 -8.65 10.85 -5.55
N THR A 101 -7.37 10.85 -5.24
CA THR A 101 -6.72 9.82 -4.45
C THR A 101 -7.26 9.75 -3.03
N GLY A 102 -7.72 10.88 -2.48
CA GLY A 102 -8.37 10.95 -1.19
C GLY A 102 -9.75 10.29 -1.15
N LYS A 103 -10.24 9.78 -2.29
CA LYS A 103 -11.53 9.10 -2.42
C LYS A 103 -11.38 7.65 -2.88
N VAL A 104 -10.16 7.12 -2.96
CA VAL A 104 -9.91 5.75 -3.41
C VAL A 104 -10.37 4.78 -2.34
N GLN A 105 -11.23 3.84 -2.73
CA GLN A 105 -11.65 2.74 -1.87
C GLN A 105 -10.83 1.48 -2.15
N VAL A 106 -10.60 1.20 -3.44
CA VAL A 106 -9.97 -0.05 -3.89
C VAL A 106 -8.74 0.26 -4.74
N ILE A 107 -7.71 -0.53 -4.56
CA ILE A 107 -6.51 -0.48 -5.37
C ILE A 107 -6.37 -1.84 -6.06
N VAL A 108 -6.33 -1.81 -7.38
CA VAL A 108 -6.05 -2.98 -8.22
C VAL A 108 -4.54 -3.05 -8.42
N CYS A 109 -3.94 -4.13 -7.93
CA CYS A 109 -2.50 -4.37 -8.02
C CYS A 109 -2.26 -5.48 -9.03
N LEU A 110 -1.66 -5.14 -10.17
CA LEU A 110 -1.23 -6.08 -11.19
C LEU A 110 0.26 -6.36 -11.04
N GLY A 111 0.64 -7.60 -10.77
CA GLY A 111 2.04 -7.99 -10.74
C GLY A 111 2.71 -7.93 -12.11
N GLN A 112 3.92 -8.46 -12.19
CA GLN A 112 4.62 -8.62 -13.46
C GLN A 112 3.98 -9.74 -14.29
N GLN A 113 4.12 -9.65 -15.61
CA GLN A 113 3.79 -10.81 -16.45
C GLN A 113 4.93 -11.81 -16.40
N GLU A 114 4.62 -12.99 -15.89
CA GLU A 114 5.57 -14.09 -15.77
C GLU A 114 5.42 -15.04 -16.94
N ALA A 115 6.54 -15.34 -17.59
CA ALA A 115 6.57 -16.34 -18.65
C ALA A 115 6.35 -17.73 -18.06
N LEU A 116 5.42 -18.48 -18.64
CA LEU A 116 5.24 -19.90 -18.35
C LEU A 116 6.10 -20.71 -19.31
N THR A 117 7.06 -21.44 -18.75
CA THR A 117 8.07 -22.19 -19.51
C THR A 117 8.07 -23.68 -19.16
N LEU A 118 8.36 -24.52 -20.15
CA LEU A 118 8.70 -25.92 -19.96
C LEU A 118 9.94 -26.26 -20.79
N PRO A 119 10.73 -27.26 -20.40
CA PRO A 119 11.87 -27.69 -21.21
C PRO A 119 11.39 -28.24 -22.55
N ALA A 120 12.15 -27.99 -23.60
CA ALA A 120 11.95 -28.59 -24.91
C ALA A 120 12.23 -30.09 -24.83
N CYS A 121 11.40 -30.91 -25.49
CA CYS A 121 11.58 -32.37 -25.48
C CYS A 121 12.88 -32.82 -26.19
N ASP A 122 13.46 -31.97 -27.04
CA ASP A 122 14.75 -32.22 -27.71
C ASP A 122 15.97 -31.76 -26.89
N GLY A 123 15.74 -31.16 -25.71
CA GLY A 123 16.80 -30.63 -24.84
C GLY A 123 17.41 -29.30 -25.30
N SER A 124 16.79 -28.60 -26.25
CA SER A 124 17.29 -27.32 -26.78
C SER A 124 17.19 -26.13 -25.81
N GLY A 125 16.48 -26.29 -24.69
CA GLY A 125 16.31 -25.27 -23.65
C GLY A 125 14.87 -25.17 -23.19
N ASP A 126 14.52 -24.07 -22.51
CA ASP A 126 13.15 -23.82 -22.07
C ASP A 126 12.34 -23.08 -23.15
N LEU A 127 11.11 -23.52 -23.34
CA LEU A 127 10.15 -22.96 -24.30
C LEU A 127 9.01 -22.29 -23.55
N THR A 128 8.73 -21.03 -23.90
CA THR A 128 7.59 -20.29 -23.37
C THR A 128 6.31 -20.73 -24.07
N TYR A 129 5.33 -21.18 -23.30
CA TYR A 129 4.02 -21.60 -23.82
C TYR A 129 2.88 -20.67 -23.45
N GLY A 130 3.11 -19.72 -22.55
CA GLY A 130 2.10 -18.74 -22.15
C GLY A 130 2.66 -17.75 -21.15
N TYR A 131 1.77 -16.95 -20.60
CA TYR A 131 2.07 -15.98 -19.56
C TYR A 131 1.01 -16.02 -18.48
N GLN A 132 1.44 -15.71 -17.26
CA GLN A 132 0.54 -15.48 -16.14
C GLN A 132 0.74 -14.09 -15.56
N LEU A 133 -0.30 -13.58 -14.91
CA LEU A 133 -0.33 -12.27 -14.27
C LEU A 133 -1.06 -12.42 -12.93
N SER A 134 -0.38 -12.06 -11.83
CA SER A 134 -1.03 -11.93 -10.53
C SER A 134 -1.85 -10.64 -10.48
N LEU A 135 -3.03 -10.71 -9.87
CA LEU A 135 -3.94 -9.60 -9.70
C LEU A 135 -4.51 -9.65 -8.29
N GLN A 136 -4.42 -8.53 -7.58
CA GLN A 136 -5.00 -8.37 -6.24
C GLN A 136 -5.90 -7.13 -6.20
N LEU A 137 -7.03 -7.23 -5.50
CA LEU A 137 -7.85 -6.10 -5.09
C LEU A 137 -7.56 -5.83 -3.63
N VAL A 138 -7.15 -4.62 -3.31
CA VAL A 138 -6.78 -4.21 -1.96
C VAL A 138 -7.69 -3.07 -1.51
N GLU A 139 -8.20 -3.14 -0.29
CA GLU A 139 -8.86 -2.02 0.35
C GLU A 139 -7.83 -0.96 0.71
N ALA A 140 -7.97 0.23 0.12
CA ALA A 140 -6.95 1.27 0.22
C ALA A 140 -6.76 1.77 1.66
N ALA A 141 -7.83 1.86 2.44
CA ALA A 141 -7.79 2.37 3.80
C ALA A 141 -7.06 1.45 4.79
N THR A 142 -7.13 0.13 4.58
CA THR A 142 -6.61 -0.86 5.51
C THR A 142 -5.40 -1.61 4.98
N GLY A 143 -5.20 -1.65 3.66
CA GLY A 143 -4.23 -2.53 3.01
C GLY A 143 -4.69 -3.99 2.95
N THR A 144 -5.95 -4.28 3.28
CA THR A 144 -6.49 -5.65 3.31
C THR A 144 -6.76 -6.14 1.89
N VAL A 145 -6.32 -7.36 1.57
CA VAL A 145 -6.67 -8.03 0.31
C VAL A 145 -8.16 -8.42 0.35
N LEU A 146 -8.93 -7.85 -0.57
CA LEU A 146 -10.35 -8.14 -0.79
C LEU A 146 -10.53 -9.37 -1.67
N ASP A 147 -9.70 -9.49 -2.70
CA ASP A 147 -9.70 -10.61 -3.64
C ASP A 147 -8.33 -10.76 -4.30
N GLU A 148 -7.99 -11.97 -4.73
CA GLU A 148 -6.72 -12.30 -5.38
C GLU A 148 -6.90 -13.41 -6.41
N THR A 149 -6.26 -13.25 -7.56
CA THR A 149 -6.26 -14.26 -8.61
C THR A 149 -4.97 -14.26 -9.43
N THR A 150 -4.76 -15.34 -10.16
CA THR A 150 -3.74 -15.43 -11.21
C THR A 150 -4.43 -15.68 -12.54
N LEU A 151 -4.34 -14.70 -13.44
CA LEU A 151 -4.82 -14.82 -14.81
C LEU A 151 -3.74 -15.49 -15.64
N SER A 152 -4.09 -16.51 -16.42
CA SER A 152 -3.15 -17.21 -17.31
C SER A 152 -3.70 -17.26 -18.73
N THR A 153 -2.82 -17.08 -19.72
CA THR A 153 -3.16 -17.25 -21.14
C THR A 153 -3.01 -18.68 -21.64
N ALA A 154 -2.42 -19.56 -20.83
CA ALA A 154 -2.24 -20.96 -21.16
C ALA A 154 -2.64 -21.87 -19.99
N THR A 155 -3.22 -23.01 -20.32
CA THR A 155 -3.44 -24.09 -19.36
C THR A 155 -2.14 -24.85 -19.16
N THR A 156 -1.84 -25.25 -17.92
CA THR A 156 -0.68 -26.11 -17.64
C THR A 156 -0.76 -27.38 -18.50
N PRO A 157 0.25 -27.65 -19.34
CA PRO A 157 0.31 -28.88 -20.12
C PRO A 157 0.33 -30.11 -19.21
N ALA A 158 -0.29 -31.20 -19.63
CA ALA A 158 -0.20 -32.48 -18.92
C ALA A 158 1.19 -33.13 -19.06
N GLU A 159 1.96 -32.70 -20.06
CA GLU A 159 3.28 -33.19 -20.41
C GLU A 159 4.37 -32.45 -19.61
N THR A 160 5.50 -33.12 -19.41
CA THR A 160 6.64 -32.55 -18.68
C THR A 160 7.62 -31.79 -19.58
N CYS A 161 7.43 -31.82 -20.89
CA CYS A 161 8.23 -31.09 -21.89
C CYS A 161 7.36 -30.60 -23.04
N LEU A 162 7.85 -29.65 -23.83
CA LEU A 162 7.18 -29.14 -25.02
C LEU A 162 7.91 -29.58 -26.28
N GLU A 163 7.19 -30.17 -27.24
CA GLU A 163 7.75 -30.47 -28.56
C GLU A 163 7.97 -29.20 -29.39
N THR A 164 7.07 -28.22 -29.28
CA THR A 164 7.16 -26.95 -30.02
C THR A 164 6.45 -25.85 -29.25
N ALA A 165 7.06 -24.67 -29.20
CA ALA A 165 6.44 -23.48 -28.60
C ALA A 165 5.34 -22.93 -29.50
N PRO A 166 4.29 -22.31 -28.94
CA PRO A 166 3.39 -21.45 -29.71
C PRO A 166 4.20 -20.38 -30.44
N ALA A 167 3.87 -20.12 -31.71
CA ALA A 167 4.63 -19.14 -32.51
C ALA A 167 4.63 -17.73 -31.91
N ASN A 168 3.57 -17.37 -31.17
CA ASN A 168 3.45 -16.11 -30.43
C ASN A 168 2.69 -16.38 -29.12
N PRO A 169 3.37 -16.77 -28.03
CA PRO A 169 2.72 -16.90 -26.73
C PRO A 169 2.13 -15.53 -26.34
N ARG A 170 0.85 -15.52 -26.00
CA ARG A 170 0.08 -14.29 -25.80
C ARG A 170 0.19 -13.81 -24.35
N LEU A 171 0.39 -12.51 -24.17
CA LEU A 171 0.30 -11.84 -22.88
C LEU A 171 -1.15 -11.77 -22.37
N VAL A 172 -1.31 -11.68 -21.05
CA VAL A 172 -2.63 -11.40 -20.45
C VAL A 172 -3.07 -10.01 -20.90
N SER A 173 -4.26 -9.93 -21.47
CA SER A 173 -4.80 -8.70 -22.09
C SER A 173 -5.62 -7.88 -21.09
N ASN A 174 -5.72 -6.57 -21.33
CA ASN A 174 -6.62 -5.70 -20.55
C ASN A 174 -8.07 -6.17 -20.60
N GLY A 175 -8.51 -6.80 -21.71
CA GLY A 175 -9.85 -7.37 -21.82
C GLY A 175 -10.09 -8.50 -20.82
N GLU A 176 -9.11 -9.39 -20.62
CA GLU A 176 -9.22 -10.47 -19.62
C GLU A 176 -9.18 -9.93 -18.19
N ILE A 177 -8.31 -8.95 -17.93
CA ILE A 177 -8.24 -8.29 -16.63
C ILE A 177 -9.59 -7.63 -16.31
N ASN A 178 -10.14 -6.87 -17.26
CA ASN A 178 -11.43 -6.21 -17.06
C ASN A 178 -12.57 -7.22 -16.91
N ASN A 179 -12.60 -8.31 -17.67
CA ASN A 179 -13.60 -9.36 -17.49
C ASN A 179 -13.62 -9.93 -16.06
N TYR A 180 -12.46 -10.02 -15.40
CA TYR A 180 -12.36 -10.40 -13.99
C TYR A 180 -12.81 -9.28 -13.04
N LEU A 181 -12.37 -8.05 -13.28
CA LEU A 181 -12.67 -6.89 -12.41
C LEU A 181 -14.14 -6.46 -12.46
N ASN A 182 -14.78 -6.55 -13.63
CA ASN A 182 -16.15 -6.09 -13.86
C ASN A 182 -17.16 -6.58 -12.80
N PRO A 183 -17.31 -7.89 -12.54
CA PRO A 183 -18.26 -8.37 -11.53
C PRO A 183 -17.94 -7.93 -10.10
N LEU A 184 -16.67 -7.65 -9.79
CA LEU A 184 -16.23 -7.26 -8.45
C LEU A 184 -16.48 -5.76 -8.18
N LEU A 185 -16.34 -4.93 -9.21
CA LEU A 185 -16.50 -3.48 -9.13
C LEU A 185 -17.93 -3.01 -9.46
N ASP A 186 -18.74 -3.83 -10.15
CA ASP A 186 -20.12 -3.52 -10.56
C ASP A 186 -21.21 -4.04 -9.60
N VAL A 187 -20.87 -4.45 -8.37
CA VAL A 187 -21.90 -4.88 -7.40
C VAL A 187 -22.87 -3.70 -7.15
N ARG A 188 -24.16 -3.89 -7.46
CA ARG A 188 -25.23 -2.88 -7.49
C ARG A 188 -26.10 -2.85 -6.26
#